data_AF-A0A9P1MAH2-F1
#
_entry.id   AF-A0A9P1MAH2-F1
#
_cell.length_a   1.000
_cell.length_b   1.000
_cell.length_c   1.000
_cell.angle_alpha   90.00
_cell.angle_beta   90.00
_cell.angle_gamma   90.00
#
_symmetry.space_group_name_H-M   'P 1'
#
loop_
_entity.id
_entity.type
_entity.pdbx_description
1 polymer ?
#
loop_
_entity_poly.entity_id
_entity_poly.type
_entity_poly.pdbx_seq_one_letter_code
_entity_poly.pdbx_strand_id
1 'polypeptide(L)'
;MPWHAYSHRWTRFSTKPGGVVEIQTTQKRAEEVVPVPMLTPLASPSRTEREAKSTTERSSPRTVAIQSVEAAKRQSPSHEQQEGLQFPTHPAKTKRYLVLCFSSGAHRMAVRNIDLTNVHHDEILFRKAREAYDEAKAAQFRNPFIVARTIHYVRIELLYLHHTGESVGNRELDSIPAIEDVYSGDYSYRPCPPDIGRYPIHPDIFMHSFKDPGDHTGSVAVARLPKKMRRPLTCANDSLNIPTGWGIYIVEGLNWPLVGIVISLLMLVTAGIALAWSVVQKDVQGGTGIGSLIAALTDVIVSVIFIVNQD
;
A
#
# COMPACT_ATOMS: atom_id res chain seq x y z
N MET A 1 15.31 28.25 19.16
CA MET A 1 16.43 27.33 19.42
C MET A 1 16.59 26.42 18.21
N PRO A 2 17.54 26.68 17.29
CA PRO A 2 17.71 25.84 16.11
C PRO A 2 18.78 24.77 16.35
N TRP A 3 18.47 23.53 16.00
CA TRP A 3 19.39 22.40 16.05
C TRP A 3 20.28 22.41 14.80
N HIS A 4 21.59 22.38 15.02
CA HIS A 4 22.62 22.35 13.98
C HIS A 4 22.70 20.96 13.31
N ALA A 5 22.73 20.96 11.99
CA ALA A 5 23.04 19.79 11.17
C ALA A 5 24.56 19.47 11.25
N TYR A 6 24.88 18.25 11.63
CA TYR A 6 26.24 17.70 11.64
C TYR A 6 26.53 17.04 10.28
N SER A 7 27.46 17.59 9.50
CA SER A 7 27.99 16.95 8.29
C SER A 7 29.31 16.24 8.60
N HIS A 8 29.34 14.91 8.53
CA HIS A 8 30.59 14.15 8.61
C HIS A 8 31.33 14.20 7.27
N ARG A 9 32.51 14.82 7.29
CA ARG A 9 33.45 14.87 6.16
C ARG A 9 34.52 13.81 6.38
N TRP A 10 34.61 12.83 5.49
CA TRP A 10 35.66 11.80 5.50
C TRP A 10 36.96 12.36 4.93
N THR A 11 38.01 12.43 5.75
CA THR A 11 39.39 12.69 5.29
C THR A 11 40.11 11.38 5.01
N ARG A 12 40.39 11.13 3.73
CA ARG A 12 41.22 10.01 3.27
C ARG A 12 42.70 10.43 3.39
N PHE A 13 43.46 9.78 4.27
CA PHE A 13 44.92 9.91 4.32
C PHE A 13 45.54 9.09 3.19
N SER A 14 46.38 9.73 2.38
CA SER A 14 47.28 9.06 1.42
C SER A 14 48.69 9.57 1.65
N THR A 15 49.59 8.66 1.97
CA THR A 15 51.01 8.88 2.18
C THR A 15 51.75 8.79 0.86
N LYS A 16 52.50 9.84 0.47
CA LYS A 16 53.79 9.73 -0.23
C LYS A 16 54.69 10.95 0.06
N PRO A 17 56.02 10.78 0.10
CA PRO A 17 56.96 11.77 0.63
C PRO A 17 57.56 12.66 -0.47
N GLY A 18 57.92 13.89 -0.09
CA GLY A 18 58.95 14.69 -0.76
C GLY A 18 58.50 15.44 -2.01
N GLY A 19 58.25 16.74 -1.86
CA GLY A 19 58.05 17.64 -2.99
C GLY A 19 57.57 19.01 -2.52
N VAL A 20 58.50 19.95 -2.37
CA VAL A 20 58.23 21.38 -2.18
C VAL A 20 57.45 21.86 -3.40
N VAL A 21 56.25 22.41 -3.21
CA VAL A 21 55.55 23.18 -4.25
C VAL A 21 54.92 24.43 -3.66
N GLU A 22 55.34 25.52 -4.27
CA GLU A 22 54.99 26.93 -4.15
C GLU A 22 53.48 27.19 -4.19
N ILE A 23 52.99 28.01 -3.25
CA ILE A 23 51.58 28.41 -3.15
C ILE A 23 51.37 29.68 -3.99
N GLN A 24 50.72 29.57 -5.14
CA GLN A 24 50.06 30.72 -5.78
C GLN A 24 48.58 30.76 -5.40
N THR A 25 48.19 31.84 -4.72
CA THR A 25 46.81 32.13 -4.33
C THR A 25 46.10 32.86 -5.47
N THR A 26 45.27 32.15 -6.24
CA THR A 26 44.33 32.80 -7.17
C THR A 26 43.02 33.14 -6.46
N GLN A 27 42.89 34.44 -6.17
CA GLN A 27 41.74 35.15 -5.65
C GLN A 27 40.58 35.11 -6.67
N LYS A 28 39.46 34.45 -6.32
CA LYS A 28 38.25 34.44 -7.14
C LYS A 28 37.24 35.47 -6.59
N ARG A 29 36.93 36.41 -7.48
CA ARG A 29 36.09 37.60 -7.36
C ARG A 29 34.65 37.25 -6.97
N ALA A 30 34.11 37.99 -5.99
CA ALA A 30 32.72 37.97 -5.58
C ALA A 30 31.84 38.61 -6.68
N GLU A 31 30.74 37.93 -7.03
CA GLU A 31 29.66 38.50 -7.82
C GLU A 31 28.71 39.30 -6.94
N GLU A 32 28.16 40.32 -7.59
CA GLU A 32 27.59 41.55 -7.08
C GLU A 32 26.10 41.40 -6.81
N VAL A 33 25.67 41.81 -5.62
CA VAL A 33 24.27 41.82 -5.17
C VAL A 33 23.62 43.12 -5.63
N VAL A 34 22.60 43.04 -6.48
CA VAL A 34 21.73 44.19 -6.83
C VAL A 34 20.52 44.21 -5.90
N PRO A 35 20.18 45.35 -5.26
CA PRO A 35 19.10 45.45 -4.28
C PRO A 35 17.74 45.78 -4.93
N VAL A 36 16.68 45.19 -4.38
CA VAL A 36 15.27 45.52 -4.67
C VAL A 36 14.80 46.63 -3.71
N PRO A 37 14.10 47.68 -4.18
CA PRO A 37 13.74 48.82 -3.33
C PRO A 37 12.56 48.53 -2.38
N MET A 38 12.75 48.95 -1.13
CA MET A 38 11.74 49.04 -0.07
C MET A 38 10.71 50.14 -0.37
N LEU A 39 9.44 49.84 -0.11
CA LEU A 39 8.38 50.83 0.13
C LEU A 39 8.13 50.91 1.65
N THR A 40 8.20 52.14 2.18
CA THR A 40 7.94 52.50 3.58
C THR A 40 6.46 52.81 3.82
N PRO A 41 6.00 52.87 5.10
CA PRO A 41 4.60 52.69 5.51
C PRO A 41 3.84 54.02 5.67
N LEU A 42 2.51 53.96 5.61
CA LEU A 42 1.63 55.05 6.03
C LEU A 42 0.73 54.63 7.21
N ALA A 43 1.00 55.30 8.34
CA ALA A 43 0.11 55.78 9.41
C ALA A 43 -1.20 55.05 9.76
N SER A 44 -1.30 54.68 11.05
CA SER A 44 -2.54 54.52 11.82
C SER A 44 -3.22 55.88 12.11
N PRO A 45 -4.49 55.88 12.54
CA PRO A 45 -4.73 56.30 13.93
C PRO A 45 -5.76 55.44 14.71
N SER A 46 -5.30 55.07 15.91
CA SER A 46 -5.93 54.95 17.24
C SER A 46 -7.45 55.05 17.52
N ARG A 47 -7.77 54.41 18.68
CA ARG A 47 -8.85 54.61 19.69
C ARG A 47 -10.10 53.71 19.49
N THR A 48 -10.59 52.95 20.49
CA THR A 48 -10.67 53.19 21.94
C THR A 48 -10.90 51.87 22.71
N GLU A 49 -10.32 51.79 23.92
CA GLU A 49 -10.57 50.80 24.97
C GLU A 49 -12.06 50.65 25.37
N ARG A 50 -12.44 49.45 25.83
CA ARG A 50 -13.10 49.28 27.13
C ARG A 50 -12.92 47.87 27.70
N GLU A 51 -12.49 47.86 28.95
CA GLU A 51 -12.21 46.76 29.86
C GLU A 51 -13.41 46.56 30.82
N ALA A 52 -13.74 45.31 31.18
CA ALA A 52 -14.38 44.86 32.45
C ALA A 52 -14.59 43.33 32.36
N LYS A 53 -13.92 42.43 33.11
CA LYS A 53 -13.84 42.13 34.56
C LYS A 53 -15.01 41.29 35.13
N SER A 54 -14.70 40.00 35.33
CA SER A 54 -15.04 39.03 36.40
C SER A 54 -16.22 39.27 37.37
N THR A 55 -17.09 38.26 37.56
CA THR A 55 -17.68 37.70 38.84
C THR A 55 -18.59 36.50 38.46
N THR A 56 -18.44 35.23 38.88
CA THR A 56 -18.59 34.52 40.19
C THR A 56 -20.06 34.37 40.69
N GLU A 57 -20.40 33.13 41.12
CA GLU A 57 -21.58 32.64 41.91
C GLU A 57 -22.94 32.42 41.18
N ARG A 58 -23.88 31.54 41.57
CA ARG A 58 -24.03 30.32 42.41
C ARG A 58 -25.51 29.87 42.25
N SER A 59 -25.81 28.60 42.55
CA SER A 59 -27.10 28.00 42.98
C SER A 59 -28.33 27.92 42.03
N SER A 60 -28.61 26.70 41.53
CA SER A 60 -29.71 25.75 41.89
C SER A 60 -31.15 26.24 42.23
N PRO A 61 -32.19 25.38 42.21
CA PRO A 61 -33.18 25.29 41.14
C PRO A 61 -34.63 25.56 41.63
N ARG A 62 -35.57 25.78 40.71
CA ARG A 62 -37.01 25.80 41.05
C ARG A 62 -37.83 24.95 40.09
N THR A 63 -38.41 23.92 40.68
CA THR A 63 -39.43 22.98 40.20
C THR A 63 -40.77 23.68 39.93
N VAL A 64 -41.62 22.96 39.19
CA VAL A 64 -43.10 22.96 39.16
C VAL A 64 -43.70 23.55 37.87
N ALA A 65 -44.16 22.68 36.97
CA ALA A 65 -45.59 22.39 36.77
C ALA A 65 -45.79 21.55 35.50
N ILE A 66 -46.26 20.32 35.69
CA ILE A 66 -46.86 19.48 34.64
C ILE A 66 -48.33 19.90 34.52
N GLN A 67 -48.78 20.28 33.33
CA GLN A 67 -50.20 20.22 32.97
C GLN A 67 -50.34 19.80 31.50
N SER A 68 -50.99 18.66 31.32
CA SER A 68 -51.36 18.02 30.07
C SER A 68 -52.75 18.51 29.67
N VAL A 69 -52.95 19.01 28.44
CA VAL A 69 -54.20 18.77 27.71
C VAL A 69 -54.08 18.97 26.19
N GLU A 70 -54.64 18.00 25.50
CA GLU A 70 -55.38 18.05 24.24
C GLU A 70 -54.69 18.32 22.89
N ALA A 71 -54.95 17.35 22.00
CA ALA A 71 -54.69 17.31 20.58
C ALA A 71 -55.26 18.50 19.79
N ALA A 72 -54.44 19.05 18.90
CA ALA A 72 -54.93 19.77 17.73
C ALA A 72 -54.01 19.49 16.54
N LYS A 73 -54.44 18.49 15.75
CA LYS A 73 -54.00 18.19 14.39
C LYS A 73 -54.10 19.45 13.53
N ARG A 74 -52.96 20.03 13.14
CA ARG A 74 -52.87 20.98 12.01
C ARG A 74 -51.73 20.57 11.10
N GLN A 75 -52.11 20.32 9.85
CA GLN A 75 -51.26 19.96 8.73
C GLN A 75 -50.26 21.08 8.43
N SER A 76 -48.98 20.72 8.30
CA SER A 76 -47.99 21.51 7.57
C SER A 76 -47.84 20.94 6.15
N PRO A 77 -47.92 21.76 5.09
CA PRO A 77 -47.62 21.33 3.73
C PRO A 77 -46.12 21.49 3.42
N SER A 78 -45.71 20.79 2.36
CA SER A 78 -44.43 20.89 1.61
C SER A 78 -43.15 20.51 2.34
N HIS A 79 -42.90 19.20 2.41
CA HIS A 79 -41.54 18.67 2.31
C HIS A 79 -41.14 18.76 0.83
N GLU A 80 -40.25 19.71 0.49
CA GLU A 80 -39.45 19.61 -0.73
C GLU A 80 -38.65 18.31 -0.65
N GLN A 81 -38.86 17.48 -1.65
CA GLN A 81 -38.26 16.16 -1.79
C GLN A 81 -36.80 16.36 -2.19
N GLN A 82 -35.89 16.40 -1.20
CA GLN A 82 -34.48 16.14 -1.45
C GLN A 82 -34.37 14.69 -1.95
N GLU A 83 -34.24 14.51 -3.27
CA GLU A 83 -33.78 13.26 -3.86
C GLU A 83 -32.33 13.00 -3.40
N GLY A 84 -32.18 12.40 -2.22
CA GLY A 84 -30.91 11.82 -1.80
C GLY A 84 -30.56 10.66 -2.72
N LEU A 85 -29.31 10.60 -3.21
CA LEU A 85 -28.82 9.45 -3.97
C LEU A 85 -29.02 8.17 -3.14
N GLN A 86 -29.97 7.32 -3.55
CA GLN A 86 -30.20 6.03 -2.91
C GLN A 86 -29.26 4.98 -3.52
N PHE A 87 -28.60 4.20 -2.66
CA PHE A 87 -27.79 3.08 -3.13
C PHE A 87 -28.67 2.10 -3.91
N PRO A 88 -28.21 1.62 -5.08
CA PRO A 88 -28.97 0.64 -5.84
C PRO A 88 -29.20 -0.60 -4.98
N THR A 89 -30.47 -0.97 -4.83
CA THR A 89 -30.84 -2.23 -4.21
C THR A 89 -30.72 -3.31 -5.27
N HIS A 90 -29.76 -4.21 -5.09
CA HIS A 90 -29.57 -5.32 -6.02
C HIS A 90 -30.48 -6.49 -5.63
N PRO A 91 -31.15 -7.15 -6.60
CA PRO A 91 -31.97 -8.32 -6.30
C PRO A 91 -31.12 -9.43 -5.67
N ALA A 92 -31.77 -10.25 -4.84
CA ALA A 92 -31.15 -11.45 -4.30
C ALA A 92 -30.57 -12.30 -5.44
N LYS A 93 -29.36 -12.85 -5.25
CA LYS A 93 -28.59 -13.63 -6.26
C LYS A 93 -28.01 -12.82 -7.44
N THR A 94 -27.96 -11.49 -7.35
CA THR A 94 -27.18 -10.70 -8.32
C THR A 94 -25.72 -11.15 -8.32
N LYS A 95 -25.17 -11.46 -9.50
CA LYS A 95 -23.78 -11.89 -9.68
C LYS A 95 -22.79 -10.83 -9.20
N ARG A 96 -21.77 -11.26 -8.45
CA ARG A 96 -20.75 -10.38 -7.85
C ARG A 96 -19.38 -11.02 -8.04
N TYR A 97 -18.41 -10.26 -8.53
CA TYR A 97 -17.08 -10.74 -8.79
C TYR A 97 -16.05 -9.87 -8.08
N LEU A 98 -15.16 -10.49 -7.31
CA LEU A 98 -13.95 -9.83 -6.83
C LEU A 98 -12.85 -10.05 -7.87
N VAL A 99 -12.27 -8.96 -8.37
CA VAL A 99 -11.20 -9.03 -9.37
C VAL A 99 -9.87 -9.09 -8.64
N LEU A 100 -9.13 -10.17 -8.83
CA LEU A 100 -7.80 -10.39 -8.26
C LEU A 100 -6.75 -10.37 -9.37
N CYS A 101 -5.68 -9.64 -9.14
CA CYS A 101 -4.52 -9.53 -10.02
C CYS A 101 -3.27 -10.03 -9.30
N PHE A 102 -2.36 -10.67 -10.01
CA PHE A 102 -1.08 -11.13 -9.49
C PHE A 102 -0.07 -11.25 -10.63
N SER A 103 1.21 -11.31 -10.27
CA SER A 103 2.28 -11.49 -11.24
C SER A 103 2.24 -12.90 -11.80
N SER A 104 2.12 -13.03 -13.13
CA SER A 104 2.15 -14.31 -13.85
C SER A 104 3.49 -14.56 -14.56
N GLY A 105 4.45 -13.65 -14.42
CA GLY A 105 5.76 -13.68 -15.07
C GLY A 105 6.46 -12.33 -14.94
N ALA A 106 7.70 -12.20 -15.44
CA ALA A 106 8.52 -11.00 -15.25
C ALA A 106 7.85 -9.69 -15.72
N HIS A 107 7.05 -9.75 -16.79
CA HIS A 107 6.38 -8.59 -17.39
C HIS A 107 4.89 -8.82 -17.62
N ARG A 108 4.31 -9.79 -16.92
CA ARG A 108 2.93 -10.21 -17.16
C ARG A 108 2.16 -10.26 -15.87
N MET A 109 0.98 -9.65 -15.89
CA MET A 109 0.01 -9.71 -14.82
C MET A 109 -1.24 -10.43 -15.30
N ALA A 110 -1.66 -11.44 -14.55
CA ALA A 110 -2.89 -12.17 -14.82
C ALA A 110 -4.04 -11.61 -13.97
N VAL A 111 -5.25 -11.77 -14.49
CA VAL A 111 -6.50 -11.39 -13.83
C VAL A 111 -7.35 -12.64 -13.57
N ARG A 112 -8.02 -12.66 -12.41
CA ARG A 112 -8.99 -13.69 -12.04
C ARG A 112 -10.23 -13.04 -11.44
N ASN A 113 -11.39 -13.52 -11.86
CA ASN A 113 -12.69 -13.09 -11.34
C ASN A 113 -13.20 -14.13 -10.35
N ILE A 114 -13.21 -13.79 -9.06
CA ILE A 114 -13.68 -14.66 -7.99
C ILE A 114 -15.18 -14.44 -7.79
N ASP A 115 -16.00 -15.48 -7.97
CA ASP A 115 -17.45 -15.39 -7.77
C ASP A 115 -17.81 -15.34 -6.26
N LEU A 116 -18.39 -14.21 -5.85
CA LEU A 116 -18.85 -13.91 -4.50
C LEU A 116 -20.39 -13.80 -4.39
N THR A 117 -21.14 -14.29 -5.38
CA THR A 117 -22.60 -14.15 -5.45
C THR A 117 -23.32 -14.69 -4.21
N ASN A 118 -22.90 -15.87 -3.74
CA ASN A 118 -23.47 -16.56 -2.58
C ASN A 118 -22.52 -16.55 -1.37
N VAL A 119 -21.57 -15.60 -1.33
CA VAL A 119 -20.61 -15.50 -0.23
C VAL A 119 -21.09 -14.41 0.74
N HIS A 120 -21.19 -14.79 2.00
CA HIS A 120 -21.66 -13.94 3.09
C HIS A 120 -20.65 -13.78 4.23
N HIS A 121 -19.65 -14.67 4.30
CA HIS A 121 -18.63 -14.67 5.34
C HIS A 121 -17.25 -14.37 4.75
N ASP A 122 -16.47 -13.60 5.49
CA ASP A 122 -15.13 -13.16 5.14
C ASP A 122 -14.18 -14.36 4.99
N GLU A 123 -14.29 -15.37 5.86
CA GLU A 123 -13.54 -16.62 5.74
C GLU A 123 -13.66 -17.26 4.34
N ILE A 124 -14.89 -17.36 3.82
CA ILE A 124 -15.14 -17.97 2.51
C ILE A 124 -14.61 -17.09 1.38
N LEU A 125 -14.69 -15.76 1.53
CA LEU A 125 -14.11 -14.82 0.58
C LEU A 125 -12.58 -14.98 0.50
N PHE A 126 -11.90 -14.93 1.64
CA PHE A 126 -10.43 -15.01 1.69
C PHE A 126 -9.92 -16.39 1.30
N ARG A 127 -10.64 -17.46 1.64
CA ARG A 127 -10.35 -18.81 1.17
C ARG A 127 -10.40 -18.89 -0.35
N LYS A 128 -11.48 -18.40 -0.97
CA LYS A 128 -11.61 -18.35 -2.44
C LYS A 128 -10.52 -17.48 -3.10
N ALA A 129 -10.18 -16.35 -2.48
CA ALA A 129 -9.10 -15.50 -2.98
C ALA A 129 -7.74 -16.19 -2.92
N ARG A 130 -7.47 -16.91 -1.84
CA ARG A 130 -6.26 -17.70 -1.67
C ARG A 130 -6.19 -18.87 -2.63
N GLU A 131 -7.29 -19.61 -2.80
CA GLU A 131 -7.40 -20.69 -3.79
C GLU A 131 -7.09 -20.17 -5.21
N ALA A 132 -7.68 -19.05 -5.61
CA ALA A 132 -7.42 -18.43 -6.92
C ALA A 132 -5.95 -18.00 -7.10
N TYR A 133 -5.30 -17.52 -6.03
CA TYR A 133 -3.88 -17.17 -6.04
C TYR A 133 -3.00 -18.43 -6.11
N ASP A 134 -3.28 -19.45 -5.31
CA ASP A 134 -2.50 -20.69 -5.23
C ASP A 134 -2.60 -21.50 -6.53
N GLU A 135 -3.77 -21.55 -7.16
CA GLU A 135 -3.98 -22.16 -8.48
C GLU A 135 -3.13 -21.48 -9.56
N ALA A 136 -3.08 -20.14 -9.52
CA ALA A 136 -2.27 -19.40 -10.46
C ALA A 136 -0.77 -19.59 -10.23
N LYS A 137 -0.35 -19.66 -8.96
CA LYS A 137 1.04 -19.97 -8.59
C LYS A 137 1.45 -21.38 -8.99
N ALA A 138 0.56 -22.36 -8.84
CA ALA A 138 0.84 -23.74 -9.27
C ALA A 138 1.17 -23.82 -10.76
N ALA A 139 0.52 -22.99 -11.60
CA ALA A 139 0.78 -22.91 -13.02
C ALA A 139 2.16 -22.29 -13.38
N GLN A 140 2.79 -21.53 -12.47
CA GLN A 140 4.02 -20.76 -12.73
C GLN A 140 5.29 -21.39 -12.14
N PHE A 141 5.25 -22.68 -11.75
CA PHE A 141 6.22 -23.34 -10.87
C PHE A 141 6.14 -22.86 -9.41
N ARG A 142 5.96 -23.82 -8.49
CA ARG A 142 5.86 -23.55 -7.04
C ARG A 142 7.24 -23.17 -6.48
N ASN A 143 7.58 -21.89 -6.58
CA ASN A 143 8.77 -21.34 -5.93
C ASN A 143 8.45 -21.01 -4.45
N PRO A 144 8.99 -21.76 -3.46
CA PRO A 144 8.70 -21.53 -2.04
C PRO A 144 9.32 -20.22 -1.51
N PHE A 145 10.26 -19.62 -2.24
CA PHE A 145 10.86 -18.34 -1.88
C PHE A 145 9.95 -17.15 -2.17
N ILE A 146 8.91 -17.30 -2.99
CA ILE A 146 8.00 -16.21 -3.36
C ILE A 146 6.69 -16.38 -2.61
N VAL A 147 6.32 -15.36 -1.83
CA VAL A 147 5.10 -15.35 -1.01
C VAL A 147 4.32 -14.05 -1.21
N ALA A 148 3.01 -14.10 -1.01
CA ALA A 148 2.17 -12.90 -0.98
C ALA A 148 2.58 -12.02 0.22
N ARG A 149 2.95 -10.76 -0.06
CA ARG A 149 3.48 -9.83 0.95
C ARG A 149 2.48 -8.74 1.30
N THR A 150 1.91 -8.08 0.31
CA THR A 150 0.95 -6.98 0.50
C THR A 150 -0.05 -6.94 -0.66
N ILE A 151 -1.01 -6.04 -0.59
CA ILE A 151 -1.94 -5.75 -1.67
C ILE A 151 -1.95 -4.27 -2.04
N HIS A 152 -2.30 -3.98 -3.30
CA HIS A 152 -2.73 -2.66 -3.74
C HIS A 152 -4.13 -2.72 -4.33
N TYR A 153 -4.92 -1.69 -4.06
CA TYR A 153 -6.15 -1.45 -4.81
C TYR A 153 -5.77 -0.83 -6.15
N VAL A 154 -6.24 -1.40 -7.24
CA VAL A 154 -5.82 -0.99 -8.58
C VAL A 154 -7.00 -0.78 -9.50
N ARG A 155 -6.90 0.23 -10.36
CA ARG A 155 -7.68 0.31 -11.58
C ARG A 155 -6.84 -0.28 -12.71
N ILE A 156 -7.44 -1.17 -13.49
CA ILE A 156 -6.77 -1.95 -14.52
C ILE A 156 -7.52 -1.86 -15.83
N GLU A 157 -6.74 -1.78 -16.91
CA GLU A 157 -7.20 -2.03 -18.27
C GLU A 157 -6.88 -3.48 -18.64
N LEU A 158 -7.82 -4.18 -19.27
CA LEU A 158 -7.59 -5.53 -19.75
C LEU A 158 -7.24 -5.54 -21.23
N LEU A 159 -6.16 -6.23 -21.56
CA LEU A 159 -5.70 -6.44 -22.93
C LEU A 159 -5.76 -7.92 -23.25
N TYR A 160 -6.13 -8.24 -24.49
CA TYR A 160 -6.07 -9.60 -25.00
C TYR A 160 -4.80 -9.79 -25.83
N LEU A 161 -3.88 -10.62 -25.36
CA LEU A 161 -2.67 -10.98 -26.07
C LEU A 161 -2.90 -12.30 -26.81
N HIS A 162 -2.68 -12.32 -28.13
CA HIS A 162 -2.98 -13.46 -29.00
C HIS A 162 -2.39 -14.80 -28.51
N HIS A 163 -1.17 -14.79 -27.95
CA HIS A 163 -0.49 -16.01 -27.50
C HIS A 163 -0.77 -16.40 -26.05
N THR A 164 -1.12 -15.46 -25.20
CA THR A 164 -1.16 -15.68 -23.74
C THR A 164 -2.52 -15.42 -23.11
N GLY A 165 -3.48 -14.93 -23.90
CA GLY A 165 -4.84 -14.60 -23.49
C GLY A 165 -4.93 -13.25 -22.79
N GLU A 166 -5.88 -13.14 -21.88
CA GLU A 166 -6.12 -11.91 -21.12
C GLU A 166 -4.95 -11.58 -20.18
N SER A 167 -4.55 -10.32 -20.18
CA SER A 167 -3.54 -9.77 -19.29
C SER A 167 -3.89 -8.34 -18.89
N VAL A 168 -3.40 -7.91 -17.73
CA VAL A 168 -3.53 -6.51 -17.31
C VAL A 168 -2.57 -5.65 -18.13
N GLY A 169 -3.11 -4.60 -18.75
CA GLY A 169 -2.38 -3.54 -19.45
C GLY A 169 -1.99 -2.40 -18.52
N ASN A 170 -2.45 -1.19 -18.81
CA ASN A 170 -2.22 -0.04 -17.94
C ASN A 170 -2.89 -0.25 -16.58
N ARG A 171 -2.22 0.24 -15.53
CA ARG A 171 -2.73 0.19 -14.16
C ARG A 171 -2.51 1.51 -13.44
N GLU A 172 -3.48 1.86 -12.61
CA GLU A 172 -3.41 2.96 -11.67
C GLU A 172 -3.41 2.37 -10.24
N LEU A 173 -2.41 2.73 -9.44
CA LEU A 173 -2.31 2.27 -8.05
C LEU A 173 -3.22 3.10 -7.14
N ASP A 174 -3.59 2.49 -6.02
CA ASP A 174 -4.35 3.09 -4.93
C ASP A 174 -5.74 3.61 -5.36
N SER A 175 -6.34 2.97 -6.36
CA SER A 175 -7.62 3.38 -6.94
C SER A 175 -8.74 2.43 -6.55
N ILE A 176 -9.90 2.99 -6.19
CA ILE A 176 -11.14 2.27 -5.91
C ILE A 176 -12.26 2.77 -6.83
N PRO A 177 -13.33 2.00 -7.07
CA PRO A 177 -14.43 2.45 -7.91
C PRO A 177 -15.00 3.77 -7.42
N ALA A 178 -15.26 4.67 -8.36
CA ALA A 178 -15.82 5.97 -8.06
C ALA A 178 -17.27 5.81 -7.57
N ILE A 179 -17.78 6.86 -6.94
CA ILE A 179 -19.11 6.83 -6.33
C ILE A 179 -20.17 6.62 -7.44
N GLU A 180 -19.94 7.17 -8.62
CA GLU A 180 -20.78 7.06 -9.81
C GLU A 180 -20.89 5.60 -10.29
N ASP A 181 -19.79 4.84 -10.26
CA ASP A 181 -19.76 3.42 -10.65
C ASP A 181 -20.53 2.53 -9.67
N VAL A 182 -20.64 2.96 -8.42
CA VAL A 182 -21.45 2.29 -7.40
C VAL A 182 -22.93 2.61 -7.60
N TYR A 183 -23.27 3.86 -7.91
CA TYR A 183 -24.65 4.26 -8.16
C TYR A 183 -25.20 3.75 -9.50
N SER A 184 -24.37 3.62 -10.54
CA SER A 184 -24.74 2.94 -11.80
C SER A 184 -25.03 1.44 -11.59
N GLY A 185 -24.58 0.90 -10.45
CA GLY A 185 -24.70 -0.51 -10.10
C GLY A 185 -23.70 -1.40 -10.84
N ASP A 186 -22.63 -0.84 -11.39
CA ASP A 186 -21.51 -1.59 -11.99
C ASP A 186 -20.57 -2.16 -10.93
N TYR A 187 -20.47 -1.48 -9.79
CA TYR A 187 -19.72 -1.91 -8.62
C TYR A 187 -20.56 -1.88 -7.35
N SER A 188 -20.15 -2.67 -6.36
CA SER A 188 -20.78 -2.66 -5.04
C SER A 188 -19.73 -2.75 -3.95
N TYR A 189 -19.73 -1.76 -3.06
CA TYR A 189 -19.07 -1.80 -1.77
C TYR A 189 -19.82 -0.91 -0.77
N ARG A 190 -19.69 -1.22 0.52
CA ARG A 190 -20.28 -0.44 1.60
C ARG A 190 -19.32 -0.38 2.79
N PRO A 191 -19.12 0.77 3.41
CA PRO A 191 -19.66 2.10 3.07
C PRO A 191 -19.08 2.66 1.75
N CYS A 192 -19.83 3.51 1.05
CA CYS A 192 -19.39 4.21 -0.16
C CYS A 192 -19.68 5.73 -0.03
N PRO A 193 -18.67 6.61 -0.05
CA PRO A 193 -17.23 6.29 0.00
C PRO A 193 -16.84 5.57 1.31
N PRO A 194 -15.62 5.02 1.42
CA PRO A 194 -15.14 4.43 2.66
C PRO A 194 -15.21 5.42 3.84
N ASP A 195 -15.71 4.99 5.00
CA ASP A 195 -15.88 5.87 6.18
C ASP A 195 -14.54 6.41 6.71
N ILE A 196 -13.48 5.60 6.62
CA ILE A 196 -12.16 5.89 7.20
C ILE A 196 -11.07 5.57 6.17
N GLY A 197 -10.30 6.58 5.81
CA GLY A 197 -9.17 6.45 4.91
C GLY A 197 -9.56 6.24 3.45
N ARG A 198 -8.55 5.95 2.62
CA ARG A 198 -8.71 5.77 1.15
C ARG A 198 -9.15 4.35 0.77
N TYR A 199 -8.94 3.38 1.64
CA TYR A 199 -9.12 1.96 1.32
C TYR A 199 -10.25 1.34 2.14
N PRO A 200 -11.07 0.47 1.53
CA PRO A 200 -12.14 -0.22 2.27
C PRO A 200 -11.62 -1.12 3.39
N ILE A 201 -10.46 -1.75 3.16
CA ILE A 201 -9.72 -2.53 4.16
C ILE A 201 -8.24 -2.17 4.05
N HIS A 202 -7.58 -1.98 5.19
CA HIS A 202 -6.14 -1.74 5.23
C HIS A 202 -5.37 -2.93 4.63
N PRO A 203 -4.32 -2.72 3.81
CA PRO A 203 -3.55 -3.81 3.18
C PRO A 203 -3.04 -4.87 4.17
N ASP A 204 -2.57 -4.46 5.35
CA ASP A 204 -2.07 -5.39 6.37
C ASP A 204 -3.18 -6.28 6.95
N ILE A 205 -4.37 -5.72 7.18
CA ILE A 205 -5.52 -6.49 7.67
C ILE A 205 -5.99 -7.46 6.59
N PHE A 206 -6.06 -7.00 5.33
CA PHE A 206 -6.37 -7.88 4.21
C PHE A 206 -5.37 -9.03 4.14
N MET A 207 -4.08 -8.75 4.25
CA MET A 207 -3.04 -9.77 4.13
C MET A 207 -3.04 -10.76 5.30
N HIS A 208 -3.37 -10.29 6.50
CA HIS A 208 -3.59 -11.16 7.66
C HIS A 208 -4.76 -12.12 7.40
N SER A 209 -5.93 -11.60 7.01
CA SER A 209 -7.10 -12.44 6.68
C SER A 209 -6.87 -13.35 5.47
N PHE A 210 -6.04 -12.94 4.51
CA PHE A 210 -5.67 -13.75 3.35
C PHE A 210 -4.78 -14.94 3.74
N LYS A 211 -3.83 -14.74 4.66
CA LYS A 211 -2.94 -15.79 5.16
C LYS A 211 -3.65 -16.73 6.13
N ASP A 212 -4.54 -16.19 6.95
CA ASP A 212 -5.38 -16.93 7.88
C ASP A 212 -6.87 -16.59 7.71
N PRO A 213 -7.56 -17.24 6.74
CA PRO A 213 -8.98 -16.98 6.49
C PRO A 213 -9.90 -17.25 7.68
N GLY A 214 -9.47 -18.07 8.65
CA GLY A 214 -10.30 -18.47 9.79
C GLY A 214 -10.37 -17.43 10.92
N ASP A 215 -9.44 -16.47 10.96
CA ASP A 215 -9.36 -15.49 12.06
C ASP A 215 -10.46 -14.42 11.98
N HIS A 216 -11.06 -14.22 10.80
CA HIS A 216 -12.16 -13.29 10.59
C HIS A 216 -13.40 -14.00 10.05
N THR A 217 -14.35 -14.29 10.94
CA THR A 217 -15.62 -14.96 10.62
C THR A 217 -16.78 -13.99 10.29
N GLY A 218 -16.49 -12.68 10.30
CA GLY A 218 -17.45 -11.62 10.01
C GLY A 218 -17.87 -11.55 8.54
N SER A 219 -18.55 -10.46 8.18
CA SER A 219 -18.97 -10.14 6.80
C SER A 219 -18.48 -8.76 6.35
N VAL A 220 -17.51 -8.21 7.09
CA VAL A 220 -17.02 -6.85 6.91
C VAL A 220 -16.28 -6.75 5.58
N ALA A 221 -15.40 -7.71 5.28
CA ALA A 221 -14.66 -7.71 4.03
C ALA A 221 -15.56 -7.97 2.82
N VAL A 222 -16.49 -8.90 2.95
CA VAL A 222 -17.51 -9.18 1.93
C VAL A 222 -18.32 -7.92 1.62
N ALA A 223 -18.67 -7.11 2.61
CA ALA A 223 -19.39 -5.85 2.40
C ALA A 223 -18.49 -4.74 1.81
N ARG A 224 -17.28 -4.56 2.35
CA ARG A 224 -16.38 -3.43 2.08
C ARG A 224 -15.58 -3.56 0.79
N LEU A 225 -15.17 -4.75 0.38
CA LEU A 225 -14.33 -4.88 -0.81
C LEU A 225 -15.10 -4.54 -2.09
N PRO A 226 -14.49 -3.86 -3.07
CA PRO A 226 -15.14 -3.53 -4.32
C PRO A 226 -15.43 -4.81 -5.12
N LYS A 227 -16.71 -5.01 -5.46
CA LYS A 227 -17.18 -6.14 -6.26
C LYS A 227 -17.72 -5.64 -7.58
N LYS A 228 -17.26 -6.20 -8.70
CA LYS A 228 -17.88 -5.99 -10.01
C LYS A 228 -19.22 -6.70 -10.04
N MET A 229 -20.26 -6.00 -10.49
CA MET A 229 -21.62 -6.52 -10.50
C MET A 229 -22.01 -7.06 -11.89
N ARG A 230 -22.94 -8.01 -11.91
CA ARG A 230 -23.62 -8.59 -13.09
C ARG A 230 -22.73 -9.46 -13.99
N ARG A 231 -21.54 -8.97 -14.38
CA ARG A 231 -20.60 -9.62 -15.30
C ARG A 231 -19.17 -9.64 -14.74
N PRO A 232 -18.38 -10.68 -15.02
CA PRO A 232 -16.95 -10.67 -14.73
C PRO A 232 -16.23 -9.60 -15.58
N LEU A 233 -15.06 -9.16 -15.12
CA LEU A 233 -14.19 -8.29 -15.89
C LEU A 233 -13.38 -9.15 -16.86
N THR A 234 -13.75 -9.12 -18.15
CA THR A 234 -13.13 -9.89 -19.24
C THR A 234 -12.96 -9.00 -20.47
N CYS A 235 -12.01 -9.35 -21.33
CA CYS A 235 -11.87 -8.74 -22.63
C CYS A 235 -13.14 -8.95 -23.46
N ALA A 236 -13.67 -7.87 -24.03
CA ALA A 236 -14.69 -7.97 -25.07
C ALA A 236 -14.01 -8.20 -26.43
N ASN A 237 -14.71 -8.81 -27.38
CA ASN A 237 -14.23 -8.94 -28.77
C ASN A 237 -14.14 -7.60 -29.53
N ASP A 238 -14.38 -6.48 -28.84
CA ASP A 238 -14.34 -5.15 -29.43
C ASP A 238 -12.98 -4.49 -29.18
N SER A 239 -12.16 -4.44 -30.22
CA SER A 239 -10.81 -3.86 -30.18
C SER A 239 -10.78 -2.36 -29.87
N LEU A 240 -11.90 -1.64 -29.99
CA LEU A 240 -11.98 -0.20 -29.74
C LEU A 240 -12.37 0.14 -28.30
N ASN A 241 -12.93 -0.81 -27.54
CA ASN A 241 -13.40 -0.60 -26.18
C ASN A 241 -12.59 -1.48 -25.21
N ILE A 242 -11.49 -0.93 -24.71
CA ILE A 242 -10.63 -1.59 -23.72
C ILE A 242 -11.41 -1.70 -22.39
N PRO A 243 -11.73 -2.92 -21.90
CA PRO A 243 -12.47 -3.08 -20.66
C PRO A 243 -11.61 -2.60 -19.49
N THR A 244 -12.15 -1.64 -18.75
CA THR A 244 -11.51 -1.08 -17.56
C THR A 244 -12.29 -1.49 -16.32
N GLY A 245 -11.59 -1.76 -15.23
CA GLY A 245 -12.22 -2.04 -13.95
C GLY A 245 -11.26 -1.96 -12.78
N TRP A 246 -11.80 -2.09 -11.57
CA TRP A 246 -11.04 -2.12 -10.33
C TRP A 246 -10.90 -3.52 -9.79
N GLY A 247 -9.78 -3.77 -9.12
CA GLY A 247 -9.46 -5.02 -8.46
C GLY A 247 -8.40 -4.86 -7.38
N ILE A 248 -7.94 -5.99 -6.89
CA ILE A 248 -6.90 -6.09 -5.88
C ILE A 248 -5.68 -6.73 -6.52
N TYR A 249 -4.54 -6.05 -6.49
CA TYR A 249 -3.27 -6.60 -6.93
C TYR A 249 -2.49 -7.15 -5.74
N ILE A 250 -2.19 -8.45 -5.74
CA ILE A 250 -1.30 -9.07 -4.77
C ILE A 250 0.15 -8.82 -5.19
N VAL A 251 0.88 -8.12 -4.33
CA VAL A 251 2.33 -7.95 -4.47
C VAL A 251 3.03 -9.10 -3.80
N GLU A 252 3.91 -9.71 -4.57
CA GLU A 252 4.71 -10.83 -4.14
C GLU A 252 6.08 -10.35 -3.65
N GLY A 253 6.69 -11.08 -2.74
CA GLY A 253 8.03 -10.79 -2.27
C GLY A 253 8.74 -12.03 -1.78
N LEU A 254 10.02 -11.87 -1.42
CA LEU A 254 10.80 -12.96 -0.87
C LEU A 254 10.34 -13.33 0.54
N ASN A 255 10.31 -14.63 0.80
CA ASN A 255 10.18 -15.17 2.14
C ASN A 255 11.51 -15.04 2.89
N TRP A 256 11.75 -13.88 3.48
CA TRP A 256 12.98 -13.56 4.23
C TRP A 256 13.35 -14.60 5.31
N PRO A 257 12.40 -15.12 6.11
CA PRO A 257 12.68 -16.24 7.02
C PRO A 257 13.27 -17.47 6.33
N LEU A 258 12.66 -17.92 5.23
CA LEU A 258 13.14 -19.08 4.48
C LEU A 258 14.52 -18.82 3.85
N VAL A 259 14.72 -17.63 3.28
CA VAL A 259 16.01 -17.19 2.74
C VAL A 259 17.08 -17.21 3.82
N GLY A 260 16.77 -16.69 5.02
CA GLY A 260 17.68 -16.72 6.17
C GLY A 260 18.04 -18.14 6.60
N ILE A 261 17.08 -19.07 6.62
CA ILE A 261 17.33 -20.48 6.93
C ILE A 261 18.29 -21.09 5.90
N VAL A 262 18.05 -20.88 4.60
CA VAL A 262 18.88 -21.43 3.53
C VAL A 262 20.31 -20.87 3.59
N ILE A 263 20.47 -19.57 3.81
CA ILE A 263 21.78 -18.93 3.97
C ILE A 263 22.50 -19.49 5.20
N SER A 264 21.79 -19.65 6.32
CA SER A 264 22.36 -20.20 7.55
C SER A 264 22.87 -21.63 7.34
N LEU A 265 22.09 -22.47 6.66
CA LEU A 265 22.50 -23.83 6.31
C LEU A 265 23.70 -23.85 5.36
N LEU A 266 23.72 -22.97 4.36
CA LEU A 266 24.85 -22.84 3.44
C LEU A 266 26.13 -22.45 4.20
N MET A 267 26.06 -21.49 5.12
CA MET A 267 27.20 -21.09 5.95
C MET A 267 27.70 -22.25 6.81
N LEU A 268 26.82 -23.04 7.41
CA LEU A 268 27.20 -24.24 8.17
C LEU A 268 27.90 -25.29 7.29
N VAL A 269 27.40 -25.52 6.07
CA VAL A 269 28.01 -26.46 5.12
C VAL A 269 29.41 -25.98 4.70
N THR A 270 29.55 -24.68 4.38
CA THR A 270 30.85 -24.11 3.99
C THR A 270 31.88 -24.17 5.12
N ALA A 271 31.45 -23.91 6.36
CA ALA A 271 32.28 -24.12 7.54
C ALA A 271 32.70 -25.59 7.67
N GLY A 272 31.76 -26.53 7.52
CA GLY A 272 32.06 -27.97 7.54
C GLY A 272 33.09 -28.39 6.49
N ILE A 273 32.98 -27.89 5.25
CA ILE A 273 33.93 -28.13 4.16
C ILE A 273 35.31 -27.55 4.51
N ALA A 274 35.36 -26.32 5.00
CA ALA A 274 36.62 -25.68 5.42
C ALA A 274 37.32 -26.45 6.54
N LEU A 275 36.56 -26.93 7.54
CA LEU A 275 37.10 -27.79 8.60
C LEU A 275 37.59 -29.13 8.05
N ALA A 276 36.79 -29.82 7.23
CA ALA A 276 37.17 -31.10 6.64
C ALA A 276 38.45 -30.96 5.80
N TRP A 277 38.55 -29.91 4.99
CA TRP A 277 39.76 -29.60 4.21
C TRP A 277 40.98 -29.37 5.11
N SER A 278 40.82 -28.56 6.15
CA SER A 278 41.89 -28.24 7.10
C SER A 278 42.41 -29.50 7.80
N VAL A 279 41.52 -30.45 8.16
CA VAL A 279 41.89 -31.71 8.79
C VAL A 279 42.59 -32.65 7.82
N VAL A 280 42.06 -32.80 6.60
CA VAL A 280 42.63 -33.71 5.58
C VAL A 280 44.01 -33.24 5.12
N GLN A 281 44.16 -31.96 4.83
CA GLN A 281 45.41 -31.41 4.30
C GLN A 281 46.38 -30.96 5.40
N LYS A 282 45.95 -30.98 6.66
CA LYS A 282 46.68 -30.40 7.80
C LYS A 282 47.10 -28.94 7.56
N ASP A 283 46.32 -28.24 6.74
CA ASP A 283 46.55 -26.85 6.33
C ASP A 283 45.33 -26.00 6.69
N VAL A 284 45.44 -25.32 7.83
CA VAL A 284 44.42 -24.41 8.36
C VAL A 284 44.30 -23.15 7.51
N GLN A 285 45.41 -22.70 6.90
CA GLN A 285 45.40 -21.49 6.07
C GLN A 285 44.64 -21.73 4.78
N GLY A 286 44.86 -22.86 4.11
CA GLY A 286 44.13 -23.26 2.91
C GLY A 286 42.63 -23.42 3.17
N GLY A 287 42.23 -24.13 4.24
CA GLY A 287 40.82 -24.33 4.57
C GLY A 287 40.08 -23.03 4.91
N THR A 288 40.72 -22.14 5.68
CA THR A 288 40.17 -20.81 6.00
C THR A 288 40.07 -19.93 4.75
N GLY A 289 41.06 -19.99 3.86
CA GLY A 289 41.04 -19.29 2.57
C GLY A 289 39.83 -19.69 1.71
N ILE A 290 39.59 -20.99 1.56
CA ILE A 290 38.44 -21.50 0.81
C ILE A 290 37.11 -21.10 1.47
N GLY A 291 37.00 -21.27 2.80
CA GLY A 291 35.80 -20.90 3.55
C GLY A 291 35.44 -19.42 3.42
N SER A 292 36.43 -18.54 3.57
CA SER A 292 36.23 -17.09 3.45
C SER A 292 35.86 -16.65 2.03
N LEU A 293 36.40 -17.30 1.00
CA LEU A 293 36.02 -17.04 -0.40
C LEU A 293 34.54 -17.36 -0.65
N ILE A 294 34.07 -18.53 -0.19
CA ILE A 294 32.66 -18.94 -0.39
C ILE A 294 31.71 -18.05 0.43
N ALA A 295 32.10 -17.69 1.65
CA ALA A 295 31.33 -16.77 2.48
C ALA A 295 31.20 -15.39 1.82
N ALA A 296 32.30 -14.85 1.27
CA ALA A 296 32.31 -13.57 0.56
C ALA A 296 31.43 -13.62 -0.70
N LEU A 297 31.49 -14.69 -1.50
CA LEU A 297 30.62 -14.86 -2.66
C LEU A 297 29.14 -14.91 -2.26
N THR A 298 28.82 -15.60 -1.17
CA THR A 298 27.45 -15.69 -0.65
C THR A 298 26.95 -14.31 -0.21
N ASP A 299 27.77 -13.53 0.48
CA ASP A 299 27.44 -12.18 0.92
C ASP A 299 27.15 -11.23 -0.26
N VAL A 300 27.96 -11.31 -1.33
CA VAL A 300 27.73 -10.54 -2.57
C VAL A 300 26.40 -10.93 -3.21
N ILE A 301 26.10 -12.23 -3.31
CA ILE A 301 24.85 -12.72 -3.90
C ILE A 301 23.64 -12.23 -3.08
N VAL A 302 23.70 -12.36 -1.76
CA VAL A 302 22.62 -11.91 -0.86
C VAL A 302 22.43 -10.40 -0.97
N SER A 303 23.51 -9.64 -1.04
CA SER A 303 23.46 -8.18 -1.21
C SER A 303 22.78 -7.78 -2.52
N VAL A 304 23.12 -8.44 -3.64
CA VAL A 304 22.45 -8.20 -4.93
C VAL A 304 20.97 -8.56 -4.86
N ILE A 305 20.61 -9.71 -4.27
CA ILE A 305 19.22 -10.12 -4.10
C ILE A 305 18.46 -9.10 -3.24
N PHE A 306 19.08 -8.60 -2.17
CA PHE A 306 18.46 -7.60 -1.30
C PHE A 306 18.17 -6.30 -2.03
N ILE A 307 19.13 -5.80 -2.82
CA ILE A 307 18.97 -4.58 -3.61
C ILE A 307 17.86 -4.75 -4.64
N VAL A 308 17.85 -5.85 -5.41
CA VAL A 308 16.84 -6.11 -6.45
C VAL A 308 15.43 -6.25 -5.88
N ASN A 309 15.29 -6.61 -4.61
CA ASN A 309 13.98 -6.79 -3.95
C ASN A 309 13.51 -5.55 -3.14
N GLN A 310 14.22 -4.43 -3.22
CA GLN A 310 13.75 -3.17 -2.61
C GLN A 310 12.85 -2.33 -3.54
N ASP A 311 12.78 -2.67 -4.82
CA ASP A 311 11.91 -2.04 -5.82
C ASP A 311 10.52 -2.70 -5.89
#